data_AF-A0AAQ4QFV1-F1
#
_entry.id   AF-A0AAQ4QFV1-F1
#
_cell.length_a   1.000
_cell.length_b   1.000
_cell.length_c   1.000
_cell.angle_alpha   90.00
_cell.angle_beta   90.00
_cell.angle_gamma   90.00
#
_symmetry.space_group_name_H-M   'P 1'
#
loop_
_entity.id
_entity.type
_entity.pdbx_description
1 polymer ?
#
loop_
_entity_poly.entity_id
_entity_poly.type
_entity_poly.pdbx_seq_one_letter_code
_entity_poly.pdbx_strand_id
1 'polypeptide(L)'
;MTKRDFVDHGDFVDPVGEKGTFVLWFPVYVMLSCTFRYGRQDVDVMGVAFRRDLLLVTRQVYPELQDKEKLTHTKTQKKLLQKLGPDAFPFFFEFPDHLPCSVALQPGPSDVGKKCAVEFEVKAFCGHNQDEKDKQ
;
A
#
# COMPACT_ATOMS: atom_id res chain seq x y z
N MET A 1 -9.87 26.07 6.23
CA MET A 1 -8.88 25.66 7.26
C MET A 1 -9.17 26.45 8.52
N THR A 2 -10.01 25.91 9.42
CA THR A 2 -10.50 26.71 10.55
C THR A 2 -10.80 25.83 11.77
N LYS A 3 -9.77 25.20 12.35
CA LYS A 3 -9.57 24.85 13.78
C LYS A 3 -8.33 23.93 13.85
N ARG A 4 -7.28 24.33 14.58
CA ARG A 4 -6.03 23.54 14.73
C ARG A 4 -5.94 22.80 16.07
N ASP A 5 -6.87 23.09 16.98
CA ASP A 5 -6.93 22.46 18.30
C ASP A 5 -8.11 21.48 18.34
N PHE A 6 -7.80 20.19 18.51
CA PHE A 6 -8.76 19.11 18.68
C PHE A 6 -8.63 18.59 20.11
N VAL A 7 -9.73 18.67 20.86
CA VAL A 7 -9.75 18.29 22.27
C VAL A 7 -10.09 16.81 22.37
N ASP A 8 -9.27 16.08 23.13
CA ASP A 8 -9.52 14.69 23.50
C ASP A 8 -10.32 14.66 24.81
N HIS A 9 -11.51 14.07 24.75
CA HIS A 9 -12.45 13.98 25.87
C HIS A 9 -12.33 12.63 26.61
N GLY A 10 -11.29 11.83 26.33
CA GLY A 10 -11.05 10.53 26.96
C GLY A 10 -11.86 9.38 26.33
N ASP A 11 -13.13 9.63 26.01
CA ASP A 11 -14.00 8.66 25.32
C ASP A 11 -14.06 8.87 23.80
N PHE A 12 -13.81 10.10 23.34
CA PHE A 12 -13.71 10.44 21.92
C PHE A 12 -12.92 11.74 21.71
N VAL A 13 -12.44 11.96 20.48
CA VAL A 13 -11.73 13.18 20.07
C VAL A 13 -12.60 13.93 19.06
N ASP A 14 -12.63 15.26 19.14
CA ASP A 14 -13.29 16.11 18.15
C ASP A 14 -12.87 15.73 16.72
N PRO A 15 -13.81 15.49 15.78
CA PRO A 15 -13.47 15.03 14.44
C PRO A 15 -12.72 16.11 13.65
N VAL A 16 -11.56 15.73 13.11
CA VAL A 16 -10.76 16.57 12.19
C VAL A 16 -11.40 16.54 10.81
N GLY A 17 -12.18 17.56 10.48
CA GLY A 17 -12.71 17.79 9.14
C GLY A 17 -14.23 17.61 9.01
N GLU A 18 -14.84 18.40 8.14
CA GLU A 18 -16.20 18.17 7.68
C GLU A 18 -16.27 16.76 7.08
N LYS A 19 -17.31 15.98 7.41
CA LYS A 19 -17.61 14.70 6.74
C LYS A 19 -17.96 14.98 5.27
N GLY A 20 -16.94 15.20 4.45
CA GLY A 20 -17.05 15.21 3.01
C GLY A 20 -17.30 13.78 2.57
N THR A 21 -18.49 13.53 2.03
CA THR A 21 -18.77 12.30 1.28
C THR A 21 -17.84 12.31 0.07
N PHE A 22 -16.68 11.65 0.18
CA PHE A 22 -15.77 11.49 -0.95
C PHE A 22 -16.43 10.53 -1.95
N VAL A 23 -17.13 11.07 -2.94
CA VAL A 23 -17.50 10.28 -4.11
C VAL A 23 -16.19 9.97 -4.83
N LEU A 24 -15.72 8.74 -4.67
CA LEU A 24 -14.60 8.22 -5.42
C LEU A 24 -15.06 8.07 -6.87
N TRP A 25 -14.75 9.07 -7.69
CA TRP A 25 -15.04 9.07 -9.13
C TRP A 25 -14.31 7.93 -9.87
N PHE A 26 -13.30 7.35 -9.23
CA PHE A 26 -12.47 6.28 -9.77
C PHE A 26 -12.42 5.09 -8.81
N PRO A 27 -12.35 3.86 -9.33
CA PRO A 27 -12.04 2.68 -8.55
C PRO A 27 -10.77 2.86 -7.69
N VAL A 28 -10.80 2.30 -6.48
CA VAL A 28 -9.65 2.24 -5.57
C VAL A 28 -9.02 0.87 -5.67
N TYR A 29 -7.71 0.86 -5.86
CA TYR A 29 -6.89 -0.33 -5.93
C TYR A 29 -5.86 -0.33 -4.81
N VAL A 30 -5.51 -1.52 -4.35
CA VAL A 30 -4.34 -1.75 -3.49
C VAL A 30 -3.44 -2.75 -4.19
N MET A 31 -2.16 -2.43 -4.25
CA MET A 31 -1.12 -3.20 -4.90
C MET A 31 -0.09 -3.63 -3.87
N LEU A 32 0.22 -4.93 -3.85
CA LEU A 32 1.37 -5.50 -3.19
C LEU A 32 2.42 -5.82 -4.24
N SER A 33 3.64 -5.32 -4.05
CA SER A 33 4.79 -5.68 -4.88
C SER A 33 5.94 -6.20 -4.04
N CYS A 34 6.63 -7.22 -4.55
CA CYS A 34 7.91 -7.70 -4.04
C CYS A 34 8.95 -7.43 -5.13
N THR A 35 9.94 -6.60 -4.85
CA THR A 35 10.93 -6.17 -5.83
C THR A 35 12.34 -6.49 -5.36
N PHE A 36 13.13 -7.15 -6.21
CA PHE A 36 14.57 -7.21 -6.05
C PHE A 36 15.21 -6.00 -6.74
N ARG A 37 16.06 -5.27 -6.03
CA ARG A 37 16.82 -4.12 -6.54
C ARG A 37 18.30 -4.34 -6.30
N TYR A 38 19.11 -4.11 -7.32
CA TYR A 38 20.56 -4.12 -7.26
C TYR A 38 21.13 -2.92 -8.04
N GLY A 39 22.17 -2.27 -7.52
CA GLY A 39 22.83 -1.14 -8.18
C GLY A 39 22.39 0.23 -7.66
N ARG A 40 22.78 1.29 -8.36
CA ARG A 40 22.48 2.68 -7.95
C ARG A 40 21.08 3.09 -8.39
N GLN A 41 20.39 3.88 -7.57
CA GLN A 41 19.01 4.31 -7.84
C GLN A 41 18.90 5.28 -9.04
N ASP A 42 19.99 5.98 -9.40
CA ASP A 42 19.96 7.15 -10.30
C ASP A 42 20.57 6.90 -11.70
N VAL A 43 20.88 5.66 -12.08
CA VAL A 43 21.53 5.34 -13.37
C VAL A 43 20.76 4.28 -14.14
N ASP A 44 19.79 4.76 -14.93
CA ASP A 44 19.27 4.00 -16.06
C ASP A 44 20.08 4.34 -17.31
N VAL A 45 20.57 3.30 -17.98
CA VAL A 45 21.40 3.26 -19.20
C VAL A 45 22.91 3.33 -18.96
N MET A 46 23.51 2.14 -18.89
CA MET A 46 24.96 1.80 -18.92
C MET A 46 25.79 2.01 -17.64
N GLY A 47 25.13 2.05 -16.47
CA GLY A 47 25.71 1.95 -15.12
C GLY A 47 24.83 1.08 -14.19
N VAL A 48 24.30 0.01 -14.79
CA VAL A 48 23.30 -1.00 -14.41
C VAL A 48 22.68 -0.91 -12.99
N ALA A 49 21.58 -0.18 -12.88
CA ALA A 49 20.51 -0.50 -11.94
C ALA A 49 19.75 -1.75 -12.46
N PHE A 50 19.63 -2.78 -11.64
CA PHE A 50 18.81 -3.95 -11.92
C PHE A 50 17.61 -3.94 -10.98
N ARG A 51 16.42 -3.97 -11.58
CA ARG A 51 15.17 -4.10 -10.85
C ARG A 51 14.37 -5.26 -11.44
N ARG A 52 13.92 -6.17 -10.57
CA ARG A 52 13.03 -7.26 -10.97
C ARG A 52 11.88 -7.38 -10.00
N ASP A 53 10.66 -7.25 -10.52
CA ASP A 53 9.46 -7.54 -9.76
C ASP A 53 9.34 -9.07 -9.61
N LEU A 54 9.40 -9.56 -8.38
CA LEU A 54 9.26 -10.98 -8.00
C LEU A 54 7.78 -11.34 -7.76
N LEU A 55 7.03 -10.39 -7.23
CA LEU A 55 5.58 -10.47 -7.05
C LEU A 55 4.97 -9.13 -7.43
N LEU A 56 3.83 -9.20 -8.13
CA LEU A 56 2.95 -8.07 -8.30
C LEU A 56 1.50 -8.55 -8.23
N VAL A 57 0.77 -8.08 -7.22
CA VAL A 57 -0.65 -8.38 -7.07
C VAL A 57 -1.40 -7.09 -6.84
N THR A 58 -2.35 -6.79 -7.73
CA THR A 58 -3.26 -5.66 -7.58
C THR A 58 -4.66 -6.19 -7.27
N ARG A 59 -5.35 -5.54 -6.34
CA ARG A 59 -6.72 -5.86 -5.95
C ARG A 59 -7.55 -4.60 -5.97
N GLN A 60 -8.74 -4.68 -6.55
CA GLN A 60 -9.75 -3.64 -6.41
C GLN A 60 -10.41 -3.73 -5.04
N VAL A 61 -10.40 -2.60 -4.34
CA VAL A 61 -10.99 -2.45 -3.00
C VAL A 61 -12.33 -1.72 -3.08
N TYR A 62 -12.44 -0.75 -4.00
CA TYR A 62 -13.68 -0.04 -4.28
C TYR A 62 -13.87 0.15 -5.80
N PRO A 63 -15.09 0.00 -6.35
CA PRO A 63 -16.22 -0.69 -5.75
C PRO A 63 -15.84 -2.14 -5.41
N GLU A 64 -16.42 -2.67 -4.34
CA GLU A 64 -16.06 -3.98 -3.78
C GLU A 64 -16.43 -5.11 -4.77
N LEU A 65 -15.42 -5.68 -5.43
CA LEU A 65 -15.59 -6.81 -6.36
C LEU A 65 -15.34 -8.17 -5.68
N GLN A 66 -14.96 -8.17 -4.40
CA GLN A 66 -14.63 -9.40 -3.68
C GLN A 66 -15.92 -10.11 -3.26
N ASP A 67 -15.96 -11.44 -3.47
CA ASP A 67 -16.98 -12.30 -2.87
C ASP A 67 -16.93 -12.12 -1.36
N LYS A 68 -17.90 -11.40 -0.78
CA LYS A 68 -18.06 -11.21 0.67
C LYS A 68 -18.04 -12.53 1.44
N GLU A 69 -18.42 -13.62 0.78
CA GLU A 69 -18.47 -14.97 1.34
C GLU A 69 -17.08 -15.62 1.53
N LYS A 70 -16.07 -15.23 0.75
CA LYS A 70 -14.69 -15.75 0.90
C LYS A 70 -13.85 -14.93 1.89
N LEU A 71 -14.31 -13.74 2.24
CA LEU A 71 -13.67 -12.84 3.19
C LEU A 71 -13.94 -13.29 4.63
N THR A 72 -13.21 -14.30 5.11
CA THR A 72 -13.15 -14.55 6.55
C THR A 72 -12.38 -13.42 7.22
N HIS A 73 -13.08 -12.36 7.62
CA HIS A 73 -12.46 -11.22 8.28
C HIS A 73 -11.78 -11.65 9.58
N THR A 74 -10.52 -11.25 9.73
CA THR A 74 -9.79 -11.40 10.99
C THR A 74 -10.51 -10.64 12.11
N LYS A 75 -10.28 -11.02 13.38
CA LYS A 75 -10.84 -10.31 14.54
C LYS A 75 -10.51 -8.81 14.50
N THR A 76 -9.31 -8.46 14.03
CA THR A 76 -8.86 -7.08 13.90
C THR A 76 -9.60 -6.34 12.80
N GLN A 77 -9.75 -6.92 11.61
CA GLN A 77 -10.53 -6.31 10.52
C GLN A 77 -11.97 -6.05 10.96
N LYS A 78 -12.63 -6.99 11.66
CA LYS A 78 -13.99 -6.78 12.19
C LYS A 78 -14.08 -5.56 13.12
N LYS A 79 -13.11 -5.40 14.04
CA LYS A 79 -13.04 -4.23 14.92
C LYS A 79 -12.82 -2.94 14.15
N LEU A 80 -11.95 -2.95 13.15
CA LEU A 80 -11.68 -1.78 12.31
C LEU A 80 -12.91 -1.38 11.49
N LEU A 81 -13.61 -2.34 10.89
CA LEU A 81 -14.85 -2.08 10.16
C LEU A 81 -15.92 -1.46 11.07
N GLN A 82 -16.09 -1.99 12.29
CA GLN A 82 -17.01 -1.42 13.27
C GLN A 82 -16.61 0.00 13.69
N LYS A 83 -15.31 0.28 13.82
CA LYS A 83 -14.80 1.59 14.26
C LYS A 83 -14.83 2.65 13.16
N LEU A 84 -14.52 2.26 11.92
CA LEU A 84 -14.36 3.16 10.79
C LEU A 84 -15.66 3.41 10.03
N GLY A 85 -16.67 2.54 10.19
CA GLY A 85 -18.01 2.72 9.63
C GLY A 85 -18.19 2.15 8.22
N PRO A 86 -19.26 2.55 7.51
CA PRO A 86 -19.70 1.90 6.27
C PRO A 86 -18.74 2.13 5.08
N ASP A 87 -17.91 3.17 5.12
CA ASP A 87 -16.93 3.50 4.07
C ASP A 87 -15.57 2.81 4.30
N ALA A 88 -15.52 1.83 5.21
CA ALA A 88 -14.33 1.03 5.47
C ALA A 88 -14.32 -0.23 4.60
N PHE A 89 -13.37 -0.31 3.69
CA PHE A 89 -13.25 -1.42 2.74
C PHE A 89 -12.05 -2.30 3.10
N PRO A 90 -12.24 -3.57 3.47
CA PRO A 90 -11.15 -4.46 3.83
C PRO A 90 -10.42 -4.99 2.59
N PHE A 91 -9.14 -5.28 2.74
CA PHE A 91 -8.36 -6.00 1.73
C PHE A 91 -7.39 -6.97 2.42
N PHE A 92 -6.90 -7.94 1.65
CA PHE A 92 -5.88 -8.87 2.09
C PHE A 92 -5.05 -9.33 0.89
N PHE A 93 -3.86 -9.85 1.19
CA PHE A 93 -2.98 -10.47 0.21
C PHE A 93 -2.55 -11.83 0.73
N GLU A 94 -2.52 -12.82 -0.15
CA GLU A 94 -1.92 -14.12 0.10
C GLU A 94 -0.52 -14.12 -0.51
N PHE A 95 0.46 -14.52 0.29
CA PHE A 95 1.85 -14.59 -0.14
C PHE A 95 2.14 -16.02 -0.61
N PRO A 96 2.66 -16.20 -1.84
CA PRO A 96 3.20 -17.49 -2.25
C PRO A 96 4.37 -17.93 -1.36
N ASP A 97 4.44 -19.23 -1.07
CA ASP A 97 5.44 -19.82 -0.15
C ASP A 97 6.89 -19.70 -0.64
N HIS A 98 7.10 -19.43 -1.92
CA HIS A 98 8.42 -19.37 -2.56
C HIS A 98 8.99 -17.94 -2.64
N LEU A 99 8.35 -16.97 -1.98
CA LEU A 99 8.88 -15.60 -1.96
C LEU A 99 10.01 -15.46 -0.96
N PRO A 100 11.11 -14.75 -1.33
CA PRO A 100 12.17 -14.43 -0.39
C PRO A 100 11.67 -13.49 0.70
N CYS A 101 12.31 -13.53 1.87
CA CYS A 101 12.07 -12.55 2.92
C CYS A 101 12.58 -11.16 2.52
N SER A 102 12.04 -10.12 3.16
CA SER A 102 12.60 -8.77 3.05
C SER A 102 14.03 -8.76 3.61
N VAL A 103 14.99 -8.40 2.78
CA VAL A 103 16.41 -8.39 3.14
C VAL A 103 17.12 -7.30 2.35
N ALA A 104 18.06 -6.61 2.99
CA ALA A 104 18.90 -5.61 2.35
C ALA A 104 20.36 -5.80 2.79
N LEU A 105 21.28 -5.69 1.84
CA LEU A 105 22.70 -5.62 2.13
C LEU A 105 23.05 -4.19 2.52
N GLN A 106 23.72 -4.05 3.66
CA GLN A 106 24.27 -2.77 4.07
C GLN A 106 25.48 -2.42 3.19
N PRO A 107 25.49 -1.26 2.51
CA PRO A 107 26.60 -0.89 1.65
C PRO A 107 27.87 -0.60 2.46
N GLY A 108 29.02 -1.02 1.94
CA GLY A 108 30.32 -0.67 2.48
C GLY A 108 30.73 0.78 2.14
N PRO A 109 31.82 1.30 2.72
CA PRO A 109 32.29 2.67 2.49
C PRO A 109 32.58 3.00 1.02
N SER A 110 32.96 2.01 0.21
CA SER A 110 33.22 2.18 -1.24
C SER A 110 31.98 1.95 -2.11
N ASP A 111 30.87 1.49 -1.53
CA ASP A 111 29.64 1.12 -2.23
C ASP A 111 28.50 2.12 -2.02
N VAL A 112 28.84 3.36 -1.63
CA VAL A 112 27.87 4.44 -1.41
C VAL A 112 26.97 4.62 -2.64
N GLY A 113 25.66 4.63 -2.37
CA GLY A 113 24.60 4.76 -3.37
C GLY A 113 24.18 3.46 -4.05
N LYS A 114 24.90 2.34 -3.85
CA LYS A 114 24.44 1.03 -4.33
C LYS A 114 23.46 0.42 -3.34
N LYS A 115 22.36 -0.11 -3.85
CA LYS A 115 21.38 -0.88 -3.10
C LYS A 115 21.44 -2.34 -3.56
N CYS A 116 21.29 -3.29 -2.65
CA CYS A 116 21.01 -4.68 -2.97
C CYS A 116 19.98 -5.18 -1.98
N ALA A 117 18.73 -5.30 -2.39
CA ALA A 117 17.63 -5.61 -1.48
C ALA A 117 16.47 -6.33 -2.17
N VAL A 118 15.77 -7.14 -1.40
CA VAL A 118 14.39 -7.60 -1.66
C VAL A 118 13.49 -6.75 -0.78
N GLU A 119 12.56 -6.04 -1.39
CA GLU A 119 11.64 -5.13 -0.70
C GLU A 119 10.19 -5.47 -1.01
N PHE A 120 9.33 -5.34 0.00
CA PHE A 120 7.89 -5.43 -0.15
C PHE A 120 7.28 -4.04 0.00
N GLU A 121 6.38 -3.68 -0.91
CA GLU A 121 5.72 -2.39 -0.94
C GLU A 121 4.21 -2.59 -1.11
N VAL A 122 3.42 -1.93 -0.26
CA VAL A 122 1.96 -1.84 -0.37
C VAL A 122 1.58 -0.43 -0.76
N LYS A 123 0.87 -0.27 -1.88
CA LYS A 123 0.41 1.01 -2.41
C LYS A 123 -1.10 0.99 -2.60
N ALA A 124 -1.77 2.08 -2.22
CA ALA A 124 -3.18 2.30 -2.52
C ALA A 124 -3.28 3.48 -3.50
N PHE A 125 -4.10 3.35 -4.54
CA PHE A 125 -4.27 4.38 -5.57
C PHE A 125 -5.70 4.37 -6.13
N CYS A 126 -6.11 5.49 -6.72
CA CYS A 126 -7.35 5.61 -7.47
C CYS A 126 -7.01 5.64 -8.96
N GLY A 127 -7.69 4.85 -9.79
CA GLY A 127 -7.41 4.79 -11.23
C GLY A 127 -8.59 4.23 -12.01
N HIS A 128 -8.57 4.40 -13.34
CA HIS A 128 -9.61 3.80 -14.18
C HIS A 128 -9.43 2.28 -14.25
N ASN A 129 -8.18 1.81 -14.31
CA ASN A 129 -7.82 0.39 -14.41
C ASN A 129 -6.69 0.00 -13.43
N GLN A 130 -6.54 -1.31 -13.18
CA GLN A 130 -5.53 -1.87 -12.27
C GLN A 130 -4.07 -1.64 -12.70
N ASP A 131 -3.84 -1.42 -14.00
CA ASP A 131 -2.51 -1.25 -14.60
C ASP A 131 -2.04 0.21 -14.63
N GLU A 132 -2.87 1.14 -14.14
CA GLU A 132 -2.55 2.55 -14.03
C GLU A 132 -1.63 2.79 -12.83
N LYS A 133 -0.44 2.17 -12.87
CA LYS A 133 0.64 2.46 -11.93
C LYS A 133 1.11 3.87 -12.24
N ASP A 134 1.03 4.75 -11.24
CA ASP A 134 1.41 6.16 -11.33
C ASP A 134 2.62 6.42 -12.24
N LYS A 135 2.37 7.15 -13.33
CA LYS A 135 3.36 7.94 -14.06
C LYS A 135 3.67 9.25 -13.30
N GLN A 136 3.91 9.17 -11.98
CA GLN A 136 4.18 10.33 -11.15
C GLN A 136 5.52 10.22 -10.43
#